data_AF-H6SL14-F1
#
_entry.id   AF-H6SL14-F1
#
_cell.length_a   1.000
_cell.length_b   1.000
_cell.length_c   1.000
_cell.angle_alpha   90.00
_cell.angle_beta   90.00
_cell.angle_gamma   90.00
#
_symmetry.space_group_name_H-M   'P 1'
#
loop_
_entity.id
_entity.type
_entity.pdbx_description
1 polymer ?
#
loop_
_entity_poly.entity_id
_entity_poly.type
_entity_poly.pdbx_seq_one_letter_code
_entity_poly.pdbx_strand_id
1 'polypeptide(L)'
;MMAMQTRRGFLASTAAVATTAALVGIPILAHSQSPDAELLALGAEYESLLATSYDHPGEDGMPEEMWERFYEIEDRISVLEPKTLEGVAVQLRLVWCWHANSGVEHRYGAQRDSDDRTKLFWGVIQTVRGMGATA
;
A
#
# COMPACT_ATOMS: atom_id res chain seq x y z
N MET A 1 -11.10 -30.95 -65.16
CA MET A 1 -9.90 -30.17 -64.77
C MET A 1 -9.58 -30.56 -63.32
N MET A 2 -8.54 -31.35 -63.12
CA MET A 2 -8.02 -31.77 -61.80
C MET A 2 -7.15 -30.67 -61.19
N ALA A 3 -7.31 -30.41 -59.90
CA ALA A 3 -6.29 -30.02 -58.92
C ALA A 3 -7.01 -29.83 -57.57
N MET A 4 -6.50 -30.15 -56.39
CA MET A 4 -5.46 -31.04 -55.88
C MET A 4 -5.68 -30.95 -54.34
N GLN A 5 -5.48 -32.04 -53.60
CA GLN A 5 -5.58 -32.10 -52.13
C GLN A 5 -4.66 -31.04 -51.48
N THR A 6 -4.82 -30.67 -50.19
CA THR A 6 -4.07 -31.34 -49.10
C THR A 6 -4.66 -31.02 -47.72
N ARG A 7 -4.79 -32.08 -46.91
CA ARG A 7 -5.18 -32.17 -45.49
C ARG A 7 -4.03 -31.80 -44.53
N ARG A 8 -4.40 -31.62 -43.24
CA ARG A 8 -3.59 -31.79 -42.01
C ARG A 8 -2.55 -30.67 -41.79
N GLY A 9 -2.29 -30.14 -40.60
CA GLY A 9 -2.68 -30.51 -39.24
C GLY A 9 -1.55 -30.05 -38.29
N PHE A 10 -1.86 -30.04 -36.99
CA PHE A 10 -0.95 -30.43 -35.91
C PHE A 10 0.11 -29.41 -35.38
N LEU A 11 -0.01 -29.15 -34.04
CA LEU A 11 1.02 -28.80 -33.04
C LEU A 11 1.62 -27.39 -33.02
N ALA A 12 2.10 -26.84 -31.90
CA ALA A 12 2.11 -27.23 -30.50
C ALA A 12 2.54 -26.02 -29.65
N SER A 13 2.11 -26.04 -28.39
CA SER A 13 2.83 -25.67 -27.17
C SER A 13 4.07 -24.78 -27.26
N THR A 14 4.03 -23.65 -26.53
CA THR A 14 5.19 -23.17 -25.78
C THR A 14 4.78 -22.93 -24.33
N ALA A 15 5.49 -23.62 -23.44
CA ALA A 15 5.34 -23.59 -22.01
C ALA A 15 5.81 -22.26 -21.42
N ALA A 16 5.07 -21.72 -20.46
CA ALA A 16 5.62 -20.76 -19.51
C ALA A 16 6.03 -21.53 -18.25
N VAL A 17 7.35 -21.55 -18.02
CA VAL A 17 8.02 -22.19 -16.90
C VAL A 17 7.62 -21.49 -15.60
N ALA A 18 6.95 -22.21 -14.69
CA ALA A 18 6.81 -21.78 -13.32
C ALA A 18 8.14 -22.02 -12.60
N THR A 19 8.93 -20.96 -12.42
CA THR A 19 10.19 -21.03 -11.68
C THR A 19 9.89 -21.03 -10.18
N THR A 20 10.24 -22.12 -9.51
CA THR A 20 10.32 -22.20 -8.05
C THR A 20 11.54 -21.40 -7.59
N ALA A 21 11.34 -20.38 -6.76
CA ALA A 21 12.42 -19.77 -5.98
C ALA A 21 11.93 -19.56 -4.54
N ALA A 22 12.33 -20.46 -3.66
CA ALA A 22 12.30 -20.25 -2.22
C ALA A 22 13.68 -19.73 -1.76
N LEU A 23 13.66 -18.84 -0.77
CA LEU A 23 14.77 -18.31 0.04
C LEU A 23 15.75 -17.33 -0.65
N VAL A 24 15.54 -16.02 -0.48
CA VAL A 24 16.30 -15.11 0.41
C VAL A 24 15.47 -13.80 0.47
N GLY A 25 15.29 -13.26 1.67
CA GLY A 25 14.52 -12.04 1.91
C GLY A 25 15.10 -10.83 1.19
N ILE A 26 14.29 -10.28 0.28
CA ILE A 26 13.97 -8.87 0.01
C ILE A 26 12.86 -8.98 -1.05
N PRO A 27 11.61 -8.55 -0.80
CA PRO A 27 10.64 -8.48 -1.87
C PRO A 27 11.11 -7.39 -2.85
N ILE A 28 11.62 -7.84 -4.00
CA ILE A 28 11.87 -6.98 -5.16
C ILE A 28 10.53 -6.31 -5.49
N LEU A 29 10.48 -4.99 -5.34
CA LEU A 29 9.39 -4.13 -5.76
C LEU A 29 9.14 -4.34 -7.26
N ALA A 30 8.23 -5.26 -7.57
CA ALA A 30 7.50 -5.21 -8.82
C ALA A 30 6.88 -3.81 -8.87
N HIS A 31 7.38 -2.95 -9.77
CA HIS A 31 6.76 -1.66 -10.05
C HIS A 31 5.32 -1.96 -10.49
N SER A 32 4.37 -1.79 -9.57
CA SER A 32 2.98 -2.08 -9.84
C SER A 32 2.49 -1.12 -10.92
N GLN A 33 1.91 -1.66 -11.99
CA GLN A 33 1.49 -0.90 -13.17
C GLN A 33 0.32 0.08 -12.91
N SER A 34 -0.14 0.28 -11.67
CA SER A 34 -1.16 1.27 -11.32
C SER A 34 -0.77 2.11 -10.09
N PRO A 35 -1.03 3.44 -10.10
CA PRO A 35 -0.79 4.32 -8.95
C PRO A 35 -1.47 3.85 -7.66
N ASP A 36 -2.68 3.30 -7.74
CA ASP A 36 -3.39 2.82 -6.55
C ASP A 36 -2.77 1.56 -5.95
N ALA A 37 -2.23 0.65 -6.77
CA ALA A 37 -1.52 -0.51 -6.24
C ALA A 37 -0.24 -0.09 -5.51
N GLU A 38 0.43 0.95 -6.01
CA GLU A 38 1.59 1.54 -5.34
C GLU A 38 1.18 2.22 -4.03
N LEU A 39 0.11 3.03 -4.05
CA LEU A 39 -0.43 3.67 -2.84
C LEU A 39 -0.79 2.64 -1.77
N LEU A 40 -1.44 1.53 -2.13
CA LEU A 40 -1.82 0.50 -1.16
C LEU A 40 -0.61 -0.22 -0.57
N ALA A 41 0.40 -0.53 -1.41
CA ALA A 41 1.64 -1.13 -0.94
C ALA A 41 2.40 -0.19 0.00
N LEU A 42 2.58 1.07 -0.40
CA LEU A 42 3.24 2.11 0.40
C LEU A 42 2.46 2.39 1.69
N GLY A 43 1.12 2.44 1.64
CA GLY A 43 0.27 2.64 2.81
C GLY A 43 0.40 1.51 3.82
N ALA A 44 0.47 0.25 3.36
CA ALA A 44 0.70 -0.90 4.24
C ALA A 44 2.10 -0.88 4.88
N GLU A 45 3.12 -0.52 4.10
CA GLU A 45 4.49 -0.37 4.61
C GLU A 45 4.58 0.77 5.64
N TYR A 46 3.95 1.91 5.35
CA TYR A 46 3.86 3.05 6.26
C TYR A 46 3.20 2.69 7.59
N GLU A 47 2.08 1.95 7.57
CA GLU A 47 1.41 1.47 8.79
C GLU A 47 2.30 0.51 9.59
N SER A 48 3.10 -0.32 8.93
CA SER A 48 4.08 -1.20 9.58
C SER A 48 5.23 -0.45 10.24
N LEU A 49 5.76 0.59 9.57
CA LEU A 49 6.82 1.43 10.13
C LEU A 49 6.31 2.24 11.33
N LEU A 50 5.10 2.80 11.22
CA LEU A 50 4.43 3.44 12.36
C LEU A 50 4.34 2.48 13.55
N ALA A 51 3.82 1.26 13.34
CA ALA A 51 3.71 0.28 14.42
C ALA A 51 5.06 -0.02 15.10
N THR A 52 6.12 -0.17 14.29
CA THR A 52 7.50 -0.44 14.74
C THR A 52 8.08 0.71 15.55
N SER A 53 7.88 1.96 15.12
CA SER A 53 8.36 3.15 15.81
C SER A 53 7.80 3.28 17.25
N TYR A 54 6.61 2.73 17.50
CA TYR A 54 5.93 2.83 18.78
C TYR A 54 6.20 1.66 19.73
N ASP A 55 6.67 0.50 19.24
CA ASP A 55 6.99 -0.67 20.08
C ASP A 55 8.39 -0.58 20.73
N HIS A 56 9.19 0.42 20.35
CA HIS A 56 10.49 0.72 20.95
C HIS A 56 10.54 2.11 21.62
N PRO A 57 9.85 2.31 22.75
CA PRO A 57 9.96 3.55 23.53
C PRO A 57 11.28 3.55 24.34
N GLY A 58 12.42 3.76 23.68
CA GLY A 58 13.75 3.84 24.29
C GLY A 58 14.62 4.93 23.64
N GLU A 59 15.74 5.30 24.30
CA GLU A 59 16.61 6.45 23.92
C GLU A 59 17.17 6.39 22.49
N ASP A 60 17.24 5.20 21.89
CA ASP A 60 17.50 5.02 20.47
C ASP A 60 16.15 4.76 19.79
N GLY A 61 15.57 5.79 19.18
CA GLY A 61 14.33 5.67 18.42
C GLY A 61 14.43 4.67 17.26
N MET A 62 13.44 4.68 16.37
CA MET A 62 13.51 3.91 15.13
C MET A 62 14.86 4.16 14.40
N PRO A 63 15.57 3.13 13.90
CA PRO A 63 16.85 3.29 13.22
C PRO A 63 16.80 4.34 12.10
N GLU A 64 17.90 5.05 11.86
CA GLU A 64 17.96 6.14 10.86
C GLU A 64 17.47 5.70 9.48
N GLU A 65 17.89 4.52 9.00
CA GLU A 65 17.45 3.94 7.72
C GLU A 65 15.92 3.74 7.64
N MET A 66 15.28 3.42 8.78
CA MET A 66 13.83 3.29 8.83
C MET A 66 13.13 4.66 8.85
N TRP A 67 13.75 5.70 9.44
CA TRP A 67 13.25 7.07 9.33
C TRP A 67 13.37 7.61 7.91
N GLU A 68 14.50 7.35 7.25
CA GLU A 68 14.69 7.70 5.83
C GLU A 68 13.62 7.02 4.98
N ARG A 69 13.40 5.73 5.19
CA ARG A 69 12.35 4.99 4.48
C ARG A 69 10.95 5.53 4.78
N PHE A 70 10.69 5.91 6.02
CA PHE A 70 9.44 6.53 6.44
C PHE A 70 9.17 7.81 5.65
N TYR A 71 10.14 8.74 5.61
CA TYR A 71 10.00 9.98 4.86
C TYR A 71 9.91 9.77 3.34
N GLU A 72 10.66 8.81 2.78
CA GLU A 72 10.55 8.46 1.35
C GLU A 72 9.13 7.99 1.00
N ILE A 73 8.51 7.20 1.88
CA ILE A 73 7.13 6.74 1.68
C ILE A 73 6.15 7.90 1.77
N GLU A 74 6.30 8.81 2.73
CA GLU A 74 5.45 10.01 2.83
C GLU A 74 5.52 10.85 1.55
N ASP A 75 6.74 11.13 1.07
CA ASP A 75 6.98 11.88 -0.15
C ASP A 75 6.31 11.21 -1.35
N ARG A 76 6.47 9.89 -1.50
CA ARG A 76 5.87 9.15 -2.62
C ARG A 76 4.35 9.11 -2.54
N ILE A 77 3.76 8.84 -1.38
CA ILE A 77 2.30 8.85 -1.20
C ILE A 77 1.74 10.25 -1.52
N SER A 78 2.46 11.32 -1.17
CA SER A 78 1.99 12.70 -1.35
C SER A 78 1.88 13.13 -2.82
N VAL A 79 2.64 12.52 -3.73
CA VAL A 79 2.68 12.89 -5.15
C VAL A 79 1.89 11.95 -6.06
N LEU A 80 1.57 10.75 -5.60
CA LEU A 80 0.75 9.80 -6.36
C LEU A 80 -0.70 10.29 -6.46
N GLU A 81 -1.30 10.22 -7.64
CA GLU A 81 -2.70 10.62 -7.83
C GLU A 81 -3.61 9.39 -7.72
N PRO A 82 -4.38 9.23 -6.63
CA PRO A 82 -5.26 8.08 -6.46
C PRO A 82 -6.37 8.08 -7.51
N LYS A 83 -6.68 6.90 -8.06
CA LYS A 83 -7.81 6.67 -8.95
C LYS A 83 -8.89 5.82 -8.30
N THR A 84 -8.63 5.24 -7.13
CA THR A 84 -9.63 4.52 -6.32
C THR A 84 -9.84 5.17 -4.95
N LEU A 85 -10.95 4.79 -4.29
CA LEU A 85 -11.27 5.27 -2.96
C LEU A 85 -10.27 4.75 -1.92
N GLU A 86 -9.74 3.54 -2.09
CA GLU A 86 -8.70 3.01 -1.22
C GLU A 86 -7.40 3.80 -1.35
N GLY A 87 -7.02 4.21 -2.56
CA GLY A 87 -5.90 5.13 -2.78
C GLY A 87 -6.12 6.48 -2.07
N VAL A 88 -7.33 7.05 -2.16
CA VAL A 88 -7.69 8.28 -1.43
C VAL A 88 -7.59 8.07 0.08
N ALA A 89 -8.02 6.92 0.59
CA ALA A 89 -7.95 6.61 2.01
C ALA A 89 -6.51 6.52 2.53
N VAL A 90 -5.56 6.05 1.71
CA VAL A 90 -4.12 6.06 2.05
C VAL A 90 -3.64 7.50 2.22
N GLN A 91 -3.95 8.40 1.28
CA GLN A 91 -3.54 9.80 1.39
C GLN A 91 -4.19 10.52 2.57
N LEU A 92 -5.48 10.31 2.82
CA LEU A 92 -6.15 10.88 3.99
C LEU A 92 -5.53 10.38 5.30
N ARG A 93 -5.06 9.13 5.34
CA ARG A 93 -4.32 8.58 6.48
C ARG A 93 -2.97 9.26 6.66
N LEU A 94 -2.25 9.57 5.59
CA LEU A 94 -1.01 10.35 5.67
C LEU A 94 -1.26 11.75 6.25
N VAL A 95 -2.29 12.45 5.74
CA VAL A 95 -2.68 13.78 6.25
C VAL A 95 -3.07 13.73 7.74
N TRP A 96 -3.74 12.65 8.17
CA TRP A 96 -4.02 12.39 9.58
C TRP A 96 -2.72 12.30 10.40
N CYS A 97 -1.74 11.54 9.91
CA CYS A 97 -0.45 11.37 10.58
C CYS A 97 0.37 12.66 10.66
N TRP A 98 0.19 13.60 9.73
CA TRP A 98 0.79 14.93 9.85
C TRP A 98 0.06 15.83 10.86
N HIS A 99 -1.25 15.66 11.03
CA HIS A 99 -2.04 16.54 11.89
C HIS A 99 -2.05 16.08 13.36
N ALA A 100 -2.20 14.79 13.65
CA ALA A 100 -2.43 14.37 15.03
C ALA A 100 -1.26 14.81 15.94
N ASN A 101 -1.56 15.31 17.13
CA ASN A 101 -0.56 15.88 18.04
C ASN A 101 -0.05 14.86 19.07
N SER A 102 -0.65 13.67 19.13
CA SER A 102 -0.31 12.62 20.10
C SER A 102 0.06 11.31 19.41
N GLY A 103 1.18 10.70 19.81
CA GLY A 103 1.61 9.40 19.29
C GLY A 103 0.58 8.28 19.46
N VAL A 104 -0.39 8.43 20.37
CA VAL A 104 -1.40 7.39 20.65
C VAL A 104 -2.58 7.45 19.66
N GLU A 105 -3.06 8.64 19.30
CA GLU A 105 -4.13 8.79 18.30
C GLU A 105 -3.63 8.52 16.88
N HIS A 106 -2.35 8.79 16.61
CA HIS A 106 -1.67 8.33 15.39
C HIS A 106 -1.80 6.81 15.22
N ARG A 107 -1.68 6.05 16.31
CA ARG A 107 -1.59 4.58 16.30
C ARG A 107 -2.91 3.88 15.96
N TYR A 108 -4.00 4.32 16.58
CA TYR A 108 -5.29 3.61 16.52
C TYR A 108 -6.41 4.45 15.92
N GLY A 109 -6.10 5.68 15.50
CA GLY A 109 -7.10 6.67 15.12
C GLY A 109 -7.70 7.40 16.32
N ALA A 110 -8.85 8.03 16.10
CA ALA A 110 -9.56 8.79 17.14
C ALA A 110 -9.92 7.90 18.35
N GLN A 111 -9.61 8.39 19.55
CA GLN A 111 -9.97 7.76 20.82
C GLN A 111 -11.34 8.24 21.32
N ARG A 112 -11.83 7.58 22.37
CA ARG A 112 -13.12 7.92 23.01
C ARG A 112 -13.18 9.39 23.43
N ASP A 113 -12.09 9.88 24.02
CA ASP A 113 -12.03 11.23 24.59
C ASP A 113 -11.40 12.26 23.63
N SER A 114 -11.09 11.85 22.39
CA SER A 114 -10.63 12.79 21.36
C SER A 114 -11.69 13.84 21.05
N ASP A 115 -11.25 15.01 20.58
CA ASP A 115 -12.15 16.07 20.17
C ASP A 115 -12.95 15.71 18.91
N ASP A 116 -14.05 16.42 18.68
CA ASP A 116 -14.99 16.11 17.60
C ASP A 116 -14.35 16.23 16.21
N ARG A 117 -13.37 17.12 16.00
CA ARG A 117 -12.69 17.26 14.70
C ARG A 117 -11.84 16.05 14.40
N THR A 118 -11.11 15.57 15.40
CA THR A 118 -10.35 14.30 15.33
C THR A 118 -11.27 13.13 14.97
N LYS A 119 -12.38 12.97 15.68
CA LYS A 119 -13.36 11.90 15.43
C LYS A 119 -13.96 11.99 14.03
N LEU A 120 -14.33 13.19 13.59
CA LEU A 120 -14.86 13.42 12.26
C LEU A 120 -13.84 13.03 11.19
N PHE A 121 -12.60 13.51 11.31
CA PHE A 121 -11.58 13.23 10.30
C PHE A 121 -11.27 11.73 10.20
N TRP A 122 -11.10 11.06 11.33
CA TRP A 122 -10.93 9.60 11.35
C TRP A 122 -12.14 8.87 10.75
N GLY A 123 -13.36 9.30 11.06
CA GLY A 123 -14.59 8.74 10.49
C GLY A 123 -14.66 8.86 8.97
N VAL A 124 -14.18 9.97 8.39
CA VAL A 124 -14.08 10.15 6.94
C VAL A 124 -13.13 9.12 6.32
N ILE A 125 -11.94 8.91 6.91
CA ILE A 125 -10.98 7.90 6.44
C ILE A 125 -11.63 6.52 6.41
N GLN A 126 -12.30 6.12 7.50
CA GLN A 126 -12.94 4.81 7.58
C GLN A 126 -14.09 4.66 6.58
N THR A 127 -14.87 5.72 6.38
CA THR A 127 -15.97 5.73 5.39
C THR A 127 -15.43 5.52 3.98
N VAL A 128 -14.36 6.24 3.61
CA VAL A 128 -13.73 6.12 2.29
C VAL A 128 -13.15 4.72 2.08
N ARG A 129 -12.46 4.14 3.08
CA ARG A 129 -12.00 2.75 3.02
C ARG A 129 -13.15 1.76 2.80
N GLY A 130 -14.25 1.94 3.54
CA GLY A 130 -15.43 1.08 3.44
C GLY A 130 -16.12 1.15 2.08
N MET A 131 -16.18 2.33 1.46
CA MET A 131 -16.76 2.48 0.12
C MET A 131 -15.91 1.80 -0.96
N GLY A 132 -14.58 1.89 -0.87
CA GLY A 132 -13.67 1.21 -1.79
C GLY A 132 -13.85 -0.32 -1.76
N ALA A 133 -13.91 -0.91 -0.57
CA ALA A 133 -14.07 -2.37 -0.39
C ALA A 133 -15.40 -2.95 -0.95
N THR A 134 -16.34 -2.10 -1.37
CA THR A 134 -17.65 -2.50 -1.92
C THR A 134 -17.79 -2.26 -3.42
N ALA A 135 -16.80 -1.66 -4.08
CA ALA A 135 -16.79 -1.33 -5.51
C ALA A 135 -16.13 -2.44 -6.36
#